data_AF-C1E6D1-F1
#
_entry.id   AF-C1E6D1-F1
#
_cell.length_a   1.000
_cell.length_b   1.000
_cell.length_c   1.000
_cell.angle_alpha   90.00
_cell.angle_beta   90.00
_cell.angle_gamma   90.00
#
_symmetry.space_group_name_H-M   'P 1'
#
loop_
_entity.id
_entity.type
_entity.pdbx_description
1 polymer ?
#
loop_
_entity_poly.entity_id
_entity_poly.type
_entity_poly.pdbx_seq_one_letter_code
_entity_poly.pdbx_strand_id
1 'polypeptide(L)'
;MSMWRVVSCVLVAFTVIAATADAAEPVKLDLNDLLGNLGGAQGGGRPRSSDVCPVGQAHAPTEDESYKIECNGCGPKGMQIKEPFGLYRCCNNHDLCFATCGTSQDFCEELFTSCMSKVCRSFGSGERREACQKQANGMSGMTRMFGGGFHLTSQRSDPERGKQGACDCYLPEDAEARWLTTFTDFYVQHAAMERDAAMSKAEDVLSKYKGHARGEAYFKMIKKYGNSTKELMFVWDEVRPEL
;
A
#
# COMPACT_ATOMS: atom_id res chain seq x y z
N MET A 1 28.83 23.64 -76.45
CA MET A 1 28.68 22.31 -75.82
C MET A 1 29.84 22.17 -74.85
N SER A 2 29.76 21.89 -73.56
CA SER A 2 28.71 21.87 -72.53
C SER A 2 29.52 21.93 -71.22
N MET A 3 29.32 22.94 -70.38
CA MET A 3 30.06 23.11 -69.13
C MET A 3 29.15 22.62 -68.00
N TRP A 4 29.40 21.41 -67.49
CA TRP A 4 28.70 20.85 -66.34
C TRP A 4 29.08 21.63 -65.08
N ARG A 5 28.11 22.35 -64.51
CA ARG A 5 28.16 22.85 -63.13
C ARG A 5 27.47 21.82 -62.24
N VAL A 6 28.25 21.20 -61.35
CA VAL A 6 27.73 20.41 -60.24
C VAL A 6 27.22 21.40 -59.19
N VAL A 7 25.90 21.44 -58.99
CA VAL A 7 25.27 22.16 -57.87
C VAL A 7 24.90 21.10 -56.84
N SER A 8 25.62 21.08 -55.72
CA SER A 8 25.27 20.31 -54.53
C SER A 8 24.00 20.88 -53.91
N CYS A 9 22.88 20.16 -54.05
CA CYS A 9 21.71 20.35 -53.20
C CYS A 9 21.95 19.61 -51.87
N VAL A 10 22.27 20.35 -50.81
CA VAL A 10 22.18 19.85 -49.44
C VAL A 10 20.71 19.82 -49.06
N LEU A 11 20.09 18.64 -49.08
CA LEU A 11 18.78 18.40 -48.48
C LEU A 11 18.93 18.45 -46.95
N VAL A 12 18.54 19.57 -46.34
CA VAL A 12 18.33 19.65 -44.89
C VAL A 12 17.02 18.92 -44.59
N ALA A 13 17.12 17.68 -44.12
CA ALA A 13 15.99 16.95 -43.57
C ALA A 13 15.57 17.61 -42.25
N PHE A 14 14.50 18.40 -42.28
CA PHE A 14 13.80 18.81 -41.07
C PHE A 14 13.03 17.60 -40.53
N THR A 15 13.65 16.85 -39.61
CA THR A 15 12.92 15.91 -38.77
C THR A 15 12.05 16.72 -37.82
N VAL A 16 10.73 16.73 -38.08
CA VAL A 16 9.73 17.15 -37.12
C VAL A 16 9.76 16.13 -35.98
N ILE A 17 10.36 16.50 -34.84
CA ILE A 17 10.19 15.76 -33.59
C ILE A 17 8.75 16.04 -33.16
N ALA A 18 7.84 15.12 -33.47
CA ALA A 18 6.53 15.09 -32.84
C ALA A 18 6.78 14.81 -31.36
N ALA A 19 6.60 15.83 -30.51
CA ALA A 19 6.48 15.63 -29.08
C ALA A 19 5.21 14.81 -28.86
N THR A 20 5.37 13.51 -28.62
CA THR A 20 4.31 12.70 -28.02
C THR A 20 4.16 13.20 -26.60
N ALA A 21 3.22 14.11 -26.39
CA ALA A 21 2.66 14.31 -25.07
C ALA A 21 2.04 12.97 -24.67
N ASP A 22 2.65 12.27 -23.72
CA ASP A 22 1.99 11.21 -22.99
C ASP A 22 0.74 11.84 -22.37
N ALA A 23 -0.41 11.56 -22.99
CA ALA A 23 -1.68 11.86 -22.40
C ALA A 23 -1.79 10.94 -21.18
N ALA A 24 -1.52 11.49 -20.00
CA ALA A 24 -1.93 10.86 -18.75
C ALA A 24 -3.40 10.47 -18.89
N GLU A 25 -3.69 9.18 -18.80
CA GLU A 25 -5.05 8.68 -18.92
C GLU A 25 -5.93 9.37 -17.85
N PRO A 26 -7.15 9.78 -18.19
CA PRO A 26 -8.03 10.41 -17.21
C PRO A 26 -8.31 9.44 -16.06
N VAL A 27 -7.96 9.86 -14.84
CA VAL A 27 -8.23 9.12 -13.60
C VAL A 27 -9.72 8.80 -13.53
N LYS A 28 -10.07 7.55 -13.83
CA LYS A 28 -11.43 7.03 -13.62
C LYS A 28 -11.60 6.79 -12.13
N LEU A 29 -12.07 7.80 -11.42
CA LEU A 29 -12.68 7.62 -10.11
C LEU A 29 -13.90 6.71 -10.29
N ASP A 30 -13.75 5.43 -9.96
CA ASP A 30 -14.90 4.52 -9.93
C ASP A 30 -15.74 4.87 -8.70
N LEU A 31 -16.76 5.70 -8.93
CA LEU A 31 -17.68 6.13 -7.90
C LEU A 31 -18.45 4.94 -7.30
N ASN A 32 -18.64 3.83 -8.03
CA ASN A 32 -19.26 2.63 -7.48
C ASN A 32 -18.32 1.89 -6.53
N ASP A 33 -17.01 1.89 -6.78
CA ASP A 33 -16.02 1.37 -5.84
C ASP A 33 -15.93 2.25 -4.59
N LEU A 34 -15.93 3.58 -4.76
CA LEU A 34 -15.97 4.51 -3.65
C LEU A 34 -17.25 4.32 -2.83
N LEU A 35 -18.41 4.25 -3.48
CA LEU A 35 -19.69 3.99 -2.82
C LEU A 35 -19.80 2.58 -2.27
N GLY A 36 -19.13 1.58 -2.84
CA GLY A 36 -19.06 0.21 -2.33
C GLY A 36 -18.23 0.13 -1.05
N ASN A 37 -17.11 0.86 -1.02
CA ASN A 37 -16.24 0.96 0.15
C ASN A 37 -16.82 1.86 1.26
N LEU A 38 -17.63 2.86 0.89
CA LEU A 38 -18.39 3.71 1.82
C LEU A 38 -19.74 3.08 2.24
N GLY A 39 -20.29 2.18 1.43
CA GLY A 39 -21.70 1.75 1.45
C GLY A 39 -21.96 0.33 1.95
N GLY A 40 -20.98 -0.29 2.63
CA GLY A 40 -21.21 -1.47 3.45
C GLY A 40 -21.95 -1.12 4.73
N ALA A 41 -23.25 -0.79 4.65
CA ALA A 41 -24.13 -0.52 5.79
C ALA A 41 -24.48 -1.80 6.59
N GLN A 42 -23.48 -2.62 6.91
CA GLN A 42 -23.50 -3.48 8.09
C GLN A 42 -22.69 -2.74 9.15
N GLY A 43 -23.41 -1.90 9.91
CA GLY A 43 -22.83 -0.82 10.70
C GLY A 43 -21.70 -1.26 11.63
N GLY A 44 -20.65 -0.45 11.68
CA GLY A 44 -19.65 -0.40 12.76
C GLY A 44 -19.03 -1.74 13.18
N GLY A 45 -19.17 -2.78 12.38
CA GLY A 45 -18.76 -4.14 12.68
C GLY A 45 -17.37 -4.39 12.14
N ARG A 46 -16.46 -4.78 13.02
CA ARG A 46 -15.09 -5.17 12.70
C ARG A 46 -15.09 -6.26 11.61
N PRO A 47 -14.32 -6.12 10.52
CA PRO A 47 -14.17 -7.19 9.55
C PRO A 47 -13.56 -8.42 10.23
N ARG A 48 -14.26 -9.55 10.15
CA ARG A 48 -13.81 -10.86 10.65
C ARG A 48 -12.93 -11.54 9.60
N SER A 49 -12.12 -12.51 10.01
CA SER A 49 -11.33 -13.33 9.06
C SER A 49 -12.19 -14.02 7.99
N SER A 50 -13.46 -14.30 8.29
CA SER A 50 -14.46 -14.82 7.33
C SER A 50 -14.85 -13.84 6.23
N ASP A 51 -14.50 -12.56 6.38
CA ASP A 51 -14.91 -11.52 5.45
C ASP A 51 -13.85 -11.37 4.35
N VAL A 52 -12.59 -11.71 4.65
CA VAL A 52 -11.49 -11.79 3.67
C VAL A 52 -11.59 -13.08 2.86
N CYS A 53 -11.77 -14.22 3.52
CA CYS A 53 -11.81 -15.54 2.88
C CYS A 53 -13.10 -16.30 3.16
N PRO A 54 -13.57 -17.15 2.22
CA PRO A 54 -14.69 -18.05 2.43
C PRO A 54 -14.55 -18.90 3.70
N VAL A 55 -15.70 -19.33 4.22
CA VAL A 55 -15.73 -20.22 5.40
C VAL A 55 -14.92 -21.50 5.12
N GLY A 56 -14.06 -21.86 6.07
CA GLY A 56 -13.18 -23.03 5.97
C GLY A 56 -11.81 -22.74 5.33
N GLN A 57 -11.61 -21.52 4.82
CA GLN A 57 -10.30 -21.07 4.32
C GLN A 57 -9.64 -20.08 5.29
N ALA A 58 -8.33 -19.92 5.14
CA ALA A 58 -7.52 -18.95 5.87
C ALA A 58 -6.74 -18.07 4.87
N HIS A 59 -6.50 -16.82 5.26
CA HIS A 59 -5.74 -15.88 4.45
C HIS A 59 -4.23 -15.99 4.72
N ALA A 60 -3.44 -15.83 3.68
CA ALA A 60 -1.99 -15.66 3.75
C ALA A 60 -1.52 -14.69 2.65
N PRO A 61 -0.30 -14.12 2.76
CA PRO A 61 0.20 -13.14 1.81
C PRO A 61 0.16 -13.68 0.39
N THR A 62 -0.27 -12.84 -0.55
CA THR A 62 -0.41 -13.23 -1.95
C THR A 62 0.89 -13.81 -2.52
N GLU A 63 0.76 -14.79 -3.42
CA GLU A 63 1.87 -15.37 -4.18
C GLU A 63 2.19 -14.58 -5.45
N ASP A 64 1.32 -13.66 -5.83
CA ASP A 64 1.51 -12.87 -7.03
C ASP A 64 2.61 -11.84 -6.82
N GLU A 65 3.77 -12.12 -7.42
CA GLU A 65 4.98 -11.28 -7.37
C GLU A 65 4.79 -9.88 -7.98
N SER A 66 3.74 -9.71 -8.81
CA SER A 66 3.35 -8.43 -9.36
C SER A 66 2.62 -7.53 -8.35
N TYR A 67 2.20 -8.08 -7.20
CA TYR A 67 1.60 -7.29 -6.13
C TYR A 67 2.57 -6.21 -5.68
N LYS A 68 2.07 -4.97 -5.64
CA LYS A 68 2.77 -3.86 -5.03
C LYS A 68 1.84 -3.13 -4.09
N ILE A 69 2.41 -2.71 -2.97
CA ILE A 69 1.76 -1.88 -1.97
C ILE A 69 1.72 -0.46 -2.54
N GLU A 70 0.52 0.00 -2.91
CA GLU A 70 0.32 1.36 -3.36
C GLU A 70 0.26 2.29 -2.13
N CYS A 71 1.21 3.21 -2.04
CA CYS A 71 1.16 4.33 -1.10
C CYS A 71 0.88 5.59 -1.91
N ASN A 72 -0.25 6.24 -1.64
CA ASN A 72 -0.74 7.37 -2.44
C ASN A 72 -0.93 8.64 -1.60
N GLY A 73 -0.43 8.67 -0.36
CA GLY A 73 -0.54 9.82 0.52
C GLY A 73 -1.89 9.91 1.20
N CYS A 74 -2.35 11.13 1.46
CA CYS A 74 -3.54 11.31 2.29
C CYS A 74 -4.80 11.45 1.44
N GLY A 75 -5.61 10.41 1.41
CA GLY A 75 -6.92 10.42 0.75
C GLY A 75 -7.06 9.24 -0.21
N PRO A 76 -8.30 8.94 -0.67
CA PRO A 76 -8.46 7.90 -1.67
C PRO A 76 -7.87 8.35 -3.01
N LYS A 77 -7.50 7.38 -3.84
CA LYS A 77 -6.95 7.62 -5.18
C LYS A 77 -7.86 8.57 -5.98
N GLY A 78 -7.28 9.60 -6.57
CA GLY A 78 -8.02 10.65 -7.28
C GLY A 78 -8.71 11.72 -6.40
N MET A 79 -8.65 11.61 -5.06
CA MET A 79 -9.18 12.59 -4.12
C MET A 79 -8.17 12.88 -3.00
N GLN A 80 -7.01 13.40 -3.41
CA GLN A 80 -5.94 13.74 -2.48
C GLN A 80 -6.29 14.92 -1.58
N ILE A 81 -6.07 14.74 -0.28
CA ILE A 81 -6.27 15.73 0.77
C ILE A 81 -4.97 16.52 0.94
N LYS A 82 -5.06 17.83 0.72
CA LYS A 82 -3.95 18.74 1.03
C LYS A 82 -3.75 18.80 2.53
N GLU A 83 -2.57 18.38 2.97
CA GLU A 83 -2.12 18.49 4.35
C GLU A 83 -0.76 19.22 4.37
N PRO A 84 -0.64 20.38 5.05
CA PRO A 84 0.60 21.16 5.07
C PRO A 84 1.51 20.81 6.28
N PHE A 85 1.21 19.73 7.00
CA PHE A 85 1.80 19.42 8.31
C PHE A 85 2.77 18.23 8.27
N GLY A 86 2.95 17.59 7.12
CA GLY A 86 3.79 16.39 6.97
C GLY A 86 3.12 15.11 7.46
N LEU A 87 1.78 15.11 7.51
CA LEU A 87 0.95 13.96 7.85
C LEU A 87 0.95 12.86 6.77
N TYR A 88 1.43 13.14 5.55
CA TYR A 88 1.56 12.16 4.46
C TYR A 88 2.34 10.92 4.88
N ARG A 89 3.35 11.05 5.76
CA ARG A 89 4.09 9.90 6.30
C ARG A 89 3.19 8.96 7.09
N CYS A 90 2.21 9.52 7.80
CA CYS A 90 1.23 8.73 8.53
C CYS A 90 0.23 8.07 7.59
N CYS A 91 -0.17 8.77 6.52
CA CYS A 91 -1.05 8.21 5.49
C CYS A 91 -0.37 7.08 4.72
N ASN A 92 0.87 7.24 4.24
CA ASN A 92 1.64 6.18 3.59
C ASN A 92 1.79 4.93 4.49
N ASN A 93 1.97 5.13 5.80
CA ASN A 93 2.02 4.03 6.76
C ASN A 93 0.67 3.34 6.98
N HIS A 94 -0.42 4.08 6.83
CA HIS A 94 -1.78 3.54 6.91
C HIS A 94 -2.10 2.73 5.65
N ASP A 95 -1.73 3.23 4.47
CA ASP A 95 -1.80 2.50 3.20
C ASP A 95 -1.01 1.19 3.27
N LEU A 96 0.25 1.25 3.71
CA LEU A 96 1.08 0.07 3.94
C LEU A 96 0.40 -0.90 4.91
N CYS A 97 -0.17 -0.40 6.01
CA CYS A 97 -0.86 -1.26 6.96
C CYS A 97 -2.06 -1.95 6.33
N PHE A 98 -2.92 -1.21 5.62
CA PHE A 98 -4.11 -1.75 4.95
C PHE A 98 -3.77 -2.75 3.84
N ALA A 99 -2.63 -2.56 3.17
CA ALA A 99 -2.12 -3.42 2.12
C ALA A 99 -1.17 -4.52 2.63
N THR A 100 -1.02 -4.68 3.95
CA THR A 100 -0.25 -5.79 4.53
C THR A 100 -1.17 -6.91 4.94
N CYS A 101 -1.03 -8.07 4.32
CA CYS A 101 -1.91 -9.20 4.60
C CYS A 101 -2.04 -9.52 6.10
N GLY A 102 -3.27 -9.74 6.56
CA GLY A 102 -3.61 -10.23 7.89
C GLY A 102 -3.64 -9.16 8.99
N THR A 103 -3.30 -7.89 8.69
CA THR A 103 -3.49 -6.82 9.68
C THR A 103 -4.96 -6.67 10.03
N SER A 104 -5.21 -6.15 11.23
CA SER A 104 -6.57 -5.72 11.60
C SER A 104 -6.74 -4.23 11.34
N GLN A 105 -7.96 -3.83 10.99
CA GLN A 105 -8.29 -2.41 10.84
C GLN A 105 -7.93 -1.64 12.12
N ASP A 106 -8.29 -2.16 13.29
CA ASP A 106 -8.03 -1.49 14.56
C ASP A 106 -6.54 -1.22 14.80
N PHE A 107 -5.68 -2.20 14.52
CA PHE A 107 -4.23 -2.02 14.59
C PHE A 107 -3.76 -0.89 13.67
N CYS A 108 -4.25 -0.86 12.43
CA CYS A 108 -3.89 0.18 11.47
C CYS A 108 -4.40 1.57 11.90
N GLU A 109 -5.63 1.66 12.41
CA GLU A 109 -6.21 2.92 12.89
C GLU A 109 -5.51 3.46 14.15
N GLU A 110 -5.09 2.57 15.06
CA GLU A 110 -4.30 2.93 16.23
C GLU A 110 -2.93 3.48 15.85
N LEU A 111 -2.23 2.79 14.94
CA LEU A 111 -0.96 3.24 14.38
C LEU A 111 -1.09 4.61 13.69
N PHE A 112 -2.13 4.77 12.88
CA PHE A 112 -2.41 6.01 12.15
C PHE A 112 -2.65 7.18 13.11
N THR A 113 -3.57 7.00 14.05
CA THR A 113 -3.90 8.03 15.06
C THR A 113 -2.66 8.41 15.89
N SER A 114 -1.87 7.41 16.30
CA SER A 114 -0.64 7.63 17.07
C SER A 114 0.42 8.41 16.27
N CYS A 115 0.62 8.04 15.01
CA CYS A 115 1.52 8.75 14.09
C CYS A 115 1.10 10.21 13.91
N MET A 116 -0.18 10.43 13.57
CA MET A 116 -0.76 11.75 13.35
C MET A 116 -0.54 12.66 14.57
N SER A 117 -0.86 12.13 15.76
CA SER A 117 -0.68 12.83 17.03
C SER A 117 0.80 13.15 17.30
N LYS A 118 1.73 12.24 16.98
CA LYS A 118 3.17 12.44 17.13
C LYS A 118 3.70 13.55 16.21
N VAL A 119 3.28 13.57 14.94
CA VAL A 119 3.64 14.65 14.00
C VAL A 119 3.18 16.00 14.54
N CYS A 120 1.91 16.12 14.97
CA CYS A 120 1.41 17.40 15.47
C CYS A 120 2.09 17.86 16.76
N ARG A 121 2.51 16.94 17.64
CA ARG A 121 3.29 17.29 18.85
C ARG A 121 4.64 17.91 18.55
N SER A 122 5.21 17.70 17.36
CA SER A 122 6.51 18.27 16.96
C SER A 122 6.48 19.79 16.74
N PHE A 123 5.30 20.41 16.55
CA PHE A 123 5.17 21.84 16.22
C PHE A 123 5.21 22.80 17.43
N GLY A 124 5.63 22.36 18.61
CA GLY A 124 5.54 23.19 19.83
C GLY A 124 4.08 23.49 20.22
N SER A 125 3.83 24.42 21.12
CA SER A 125 2.47 24.90 21.45
C SER A 125 2.06 26.06 20.53
N GLY A 126 0.76 26.19 20.24
CA GLY A 126 0.20 27.31 19.49
C GLY A 126 -0.62 26.88 18.27
N GLU A 127 -1.03 27.88 17.47
CA GLU A 127 -2.01 27.72 16.39
C GLU A 127 -1.63 26.62 15.38
N ARG A 128 -0.34 26.50 15.03
CA ARG A 128 0.12 25.47 14.08
C ARG A 128 -0.13 24.06 14.58
N ARG A 129 0.12 23.80 15.88
CA ARG A 129 -0.16 22.49 16.48
C ARG A 129 -1.65 22.23 16.56
N GLU A 130 -2.45 23.23 16.93
CA GLU A 130 -3.90 23.11 17.01
C GLU A 130 -4.53 22.83 15.64
N ALA A 131 -4.08 23.55 14.60
CA ALA A 131 -4.52 23.32 13.22
C ALA A 131 -4.13 21.91 12.72
N CYS A 132 -2.90 21.46 13.01
CA CYS A 132 -2.48 20.09 12.73
C CYS A 132 -3.36 19.07 13.45
N GLN A 133 -3.59 19.24 14.76
CA GLN A 133 -4.41 18.34 15.57
C GLN A 133 -5.84 18.27 15.04
N LYS A 134 -6.43 19.40 14.64
CA LYS A 134 -7.76 19.44 14.04
C LYS A 134 -7.83 18.61 12.76
N GLN A 135 -6.86 18.78 11.85
CA GLN A 135 -6.82 18.01 10.61
C GLN A 135 -6.57 16.51 10.88
N ALA A 136 -5.60 16.19 11.74
CA ALA A 136 -5.28 14.83 12.17
C ALA A 136 -6.50 14.10 12.78
N ASN A 137 -7.24 14.77 13.67
CA ASN A 137 -8.43 14.22 14.29
C ASN A 137 -9.54 14.00 13.25
N GLY A 138 -9.71 14.91 12.29
CA GLY A 138 -10.65 14.75 11.18
C GLY A 138 -10.32 13.53 10.32
N MET A 139 -9.06 13.39 9.90
CA MET A 139 -8.58 12.24 9.11
C MET A 139 -8.75 10.92 9.87
N SER A 140 -8.34 10.87 11.14
CA SER A 140 -8.48 9.68 12.00
C SER A 140 -9.94 9.33 12.26
N GLY A 141 -10.82 10.33 12.36
CA GLY A 141 -12.26 10.11 12.50
C GLY A 141 -12.88 9.49 11.25
N MET A 142 -12.56 10.03 10.06
CA MET A 142 -13.11 9.52 8.80
C MET A 142 -12.63 8.09 8.50
N THR A 143 -11.34 7.79 8.70
CA THR A 143 -10.77 6.45 8.49
C THR A 143 -11.35 5.42 9.46
N ARG A 144 -11.59 5.78 10.73
CA ARG A 144 -12.33 4.89 11.64
C ARG A 144 -13.78 4.64 11.21
N MET A 145 -14.47 5.66 10.70
CA MET A 145 -15.88 5.54 10.30
C MET A 145 -16.06 4.77 8.99
N PHE A 146 -15.17 4.97 8.01
CA PHE A 146 -15.34 4.48 6.64
C PHE A 146 -14.24 3.53 6.16
N GLY A 147 -13.14 3.42 6.91
CA GLY A 147 -11.95 2.64 6.53
C GLY A 147 -12.14 1.13 6.51
N GLY A 148 -13.19 0.59 7.15
CA GLY A 148 -13.42 -0.86 7.20
C GLY A 148 -13.60 -1.50 5.82
N GLY A 149 -14.35 -0.85 4.92
CA GLY A 149 -14.51 -1.31 3.54
C GLY A 149 -13.22 -1.21 2.74
N PHE A 150 -12.47 -0.11 2.89
CA PHE A 150 -11.17 0.07 2.24
C PHE A 150 -10.11 -0.93 2.72
N HIS A 151 -10.06 -1.19 4.03
CA HIS A 151 -9.20 -2.21 4.59
C HIS A 151 -9.56 -3.59 4.03
N LEU A 152 -10.84 -3.96 4.07
CA LEU A 152 -11.29 -5.26 3.58
C LEU A 152 -10.98 -5.46 2.08
N THR A 153 -11.18 -4.43 1.26
CA THR A 153 -10.88 -4.51 -0.18
C THR A 153 -9.39 -4.50 -0.48
N SER A 154 -8.57 -3.84 0.33
CA SER A 154 -7.09 -3.92 0.22
C SER A 154 -6.59 -5.31 0.58
N GLN A 155 -7.29 -6.00 1.47
CA GLN A 155 -6.96 -7.34 1.92
C GLN A 155 -7.37 -8.44 0.93
N ARG A 156 -8.48 -8.28 0.23
CA ARG A 156 -9.11 -9.35 -0.56
C ARG A 156 -8.84 -9.21 -2.05
N SER A 157 -8.27 -10.25 -2.65
CA SER A 157 -8.20 -10.40 -4.11
C SER A 157 -9.60 -10.61 -4.73
N ASP A 158 -9.85 -9.99 -5.87
CA ASP A 158 -11.04 -10.18 -6.73
C ASP A 158 -10.58 -10.31 -8.20
N PRO A 159 -10.15 -11.51 -8.62
CA PRO A 159 -9.65 -11.75 -9.97
C PRO A 159 -10.68 -11.51 -11.06
N GLU A 160 -11.98 -11.73 -10.78
CA GLU A 160 -13.06 -11.47 -11.75
C GLU A 160 -13.15 -9.99 -12.13
N ARG A 161 -12.79 -9.10 -11.19
CA ARG A 161 -12.68 -7.66 -11.43
C ARG A 161 -11.25 -7.19 -11.69
N GLY A 162 -10.30 -8.11 -11.84
CA GLY A 162 -8.88 -7.80 -12.02
C GLY A 162 -8.26 -7.04 -10.84
N LYS A 163 -8.83 -7.18 -9.62
CA LYS A 163 -8.29 -6.55 -8.42
C LYS A 163 -7.43 -7.53 -7.65
N GLN A 164 -6.22 -7.09 -7.34
CA GLN A 164 -5.29 -7.85 -6.53
C GLN A 164 -5.38 -7.39 -5.07
N GLY A 165 -5.44 -8.33 -4.13
CA GLY A 165 -5.43 -8.05 -2.70
C GLY A 165 -4.10 -8.43 -2.06
N ALA A 166 -3.88 -7.94 -0.86
CA ALA A 166 -2.71 -8.31 -0.06
C ALA A 166 -2.70 -9.80 0.30
N CYS A 167 -3.88 -10.40 0.44
CA CYS A 167 -4.05 -11.80 0.80
C CYS A 167 -4.72 -12.61 -0.30
N ASP A 168 -4.27 -13.86 -0.41
CA ASP A 168 -4.99 -14.94 -1.06
C ASP A 168 -5.56 -15.91 -0.02
N CYS A 169 -6.53 -16.71 -0.46
CA CYS A 169 -7.26 -17.64 0.40
C CYS A 169 -6.85 -19.08 0.13
N TYR A 170 -6.52 -19.80 1.19
CA TYR A 170 -5.98 -21.15 1.15
C TYR A 170 -6.74 -22.07 2.11
N LEU A 171 -6.53 -23.38 1.98
CA LEU A 171 -6.83 -24.28 3.09
C LEU A 171 -5.95 -23.91 4.30
N PRO A 172 -6.40 -24.16 5.55
CA PRO A 172 -5.67 -23.73 6.74
C PRO A 172 -4.20 -24.18 6.79
N GLU A 173 -3.92 -25.42 6.42
CA GLU A 173 -2.56 -25.98 6.35
C GLU A 173 -1.67 -25.28 5.32
N ASP A 174 -2.23 -24.97 4.15
CA ASP A 174 -1.53 -24.30 3.07
C ASP A 174 -1.28 -22.82 3.42
N ALA A 175 -2.22 -22.18 4.13
CA ALA A 175 -2.03 -20.83 4.64
C ALA A 175 -0.84 -20.78 5.63
N GLU A 176 -0.72 -21.76 6.54
CA GLU A 176 0.41 -21.84 7.47
C GLU A 176 1.74 -22.03 6.73
N ALA A 177 1.79 -22.90 5.72
CA ALA A 177 2.96 -23.09 4.87
C ALA A 177 3.32 -21.82 4.09
N ARG A 178 2.33 -21.09 3.59
CA ARG A 178 2.51 -19.83 2.86
C ARG A 178 3.09 -18.74 3.76
N TRP A 179 2.60 -18.63 5.00
CA TRP A 179 3.16 -17.71 5.99
C TRP A 179 4.62 -18.02 6.31
N LEU A 180 4.96 -19.29 6.52
CA LEU A 180 6.35 -19.72 6.75
C LEU A 180 7.27 -19.36 5.59
N THR A 181 6.83 -19.65 4.36
CA THR A 181 7.57 -19.32 3.14
C THR A 181 7.78 -17.82 3.02
N THR A 182 6.72 -17.03 3.18
CA THR A 182 6.78 -15.56 3.07
C THR A 182 7.79 -14.96 4.06
N PHE A 183 7.75 -15.35 5.33
CA PHE A 183 8.70 -14.83 6.32
C PHE A 183 10.14 -15.28 6.05
N THR A 184 10.31 -16.54 5.63
CA THR A 184 11.62 -17.09 5.27
C THR A 184 12.24 -16.31 4.11
N ASP A 185 11.51 -16.18 3.01
CA ASP A 185 11.98 -15.51 1.81
C ASP A 185 12.26 -14.03 2.08
N PHE A 186 11.42 -13.38 2.89
CA PHE A 186 11.65 -12.00 3.31
C PHE A 186 12.99 -11.86 4.05
N TYR A 187 13.30 -12.75 5.00
CA TYR A 187 14.57 -12.69 5.72
C TYR A 187 15.77 -12.98 4.83
N VAL A 188 15.65 -13.91 3.88
CA VAL A 188 16.71 -14.18 2.89
C VAL A 188 16.98 -12.93 2.06
N GLN A 189 15.93 -12.31 1.51
CA GLN A 189 16.05 -11.21 0.56
C GLN A 189 16.45 -9.88 1.23
N HIS A 190 15.88 -9.58 2.40
CA HIS A 190 15.95 -8.24 2.99
C HIS A 190 16.80 -8.16 4.26
N ALA A 191 17.04 -9.30 4.93
CA ALA A 191 17.90 -9.38 6.11
C ALA A 191 19.24 -10.09 5.83
N ALA A 192 19.50 -10.47 4.57
CA ALA A 192 20.72 -11.17 4.14
C ALA A 192 21.03 -12.42 5.00
N MET A 193 19.99 -13.16 5.36
CA MET A 193 20.12 -14.38 6.16
C MET A 193 20.24 -15.62 5.25
N GLU A 194 21.07 -16.57 5.66
CA GLU A 194 21.07 -17.91 5.06
C GLU A 194 19.71 -18.59 5.26
N ARG A 195 19.29 -19.39 4.28
CA ARG A 195 17.91 -19.91 4.19
C ARG A 195 17.48 -20.72 5.42
N ASP A 196 18.35 -21.57 5.95
CA ASP A 196 18.02 -22.40 7.13
C ASP A 196 17.87 -21.55 8.40
N ALA A 197 18.72 -20.53 8.55
CA ALA A 197 18.61 -19.57 9.66
C ALA A 197 17.36 -18.69 9.52
N ALA A 198 17.02 -18.28 8.30
CA ALA A 198 15.82 -17.52 7.98
C ALA A 198 14.54 -18.32 8.30
N MET A 199 14.51 -19.60 7.92
CA MET A 199 13.39 -20.50 8.21
C MET A 199 13.22 -20.71 9.70
N SER A 200 14.28 -21.03 10.44
CA SER A 200 14.22 -21.17 11.89
C SER A 200 13.73 -19.88 12.57
N LYS A 201 14.15 -18.71 12.05
CA LYS A 201 13.66 -17.43 12.55
C LYS A 201 12.19 -17.20 12.23
N ALA A 202 11.74 -17.57 11.03
CA ALA A 202 10.34 -17.49 10.63
C ALA A 202 9.46 -18.37 11.52
N GLU A 203 9.87 -19.60 11.82
CA GLU A 203 9.18 -20.50 12.75
C GLU A 203 9.06 -19.90 14.16
N ASP A 204 10.16 -19.34 14.71
CA ASP A 204 10.16 -18.66 16.00
C ASP A 204 9.13 -17.50 16.03
N VAL A 205 9.08 -16.70 14.97
CA VAL A 205 8.11 -15.60 14.86
C VAL A 205 6.67 -16.14 14.75
N LEU A 206 6.42 -17.09 13.86
CA LEU A 206 5.08 -17.64 13.61
C LEU A 206 4.53 -18.45 14.80
N SER A 207 5.42 -19.01 15.64
CA SER A 207 5.03 -19.64 16.90
C SER A 207 4.47 -18.63 17.92
N LYS A 208 4.98 -17.39 17.90
CA LYS A 208 4.60 -16.28 18.81
C LYS A 208 3.39 -15.51 18.30
N TYR A 209 3.27 -15.34 16.99
CA TYR A 209 2.26 -14.49 16.37
C TYR A 209 1.26 -15.32 15.55
N LYS A 210 0.00 -15.33 16.00
CA LYS A 210 -1.11 -16.10 15.40
C LYS A 210 -2.26 -15.18 15.00
N GLY A 211 -3.06 -15.60 14.02
CA GLY A 211 -4.18 -14.81 13.51
C GLY A 211 -3.73 -13.40 13.10
N HIS A 212 -4.48 -12.37 13.48
CA HIS A 212 -4.15 -10.98 13.14
C HIS A 212 -2.77 -10.51 13.63
N ALA A 213 -2.29 -11.04 14.76
CA ALA A 213 -0.97 -10.67 15.28
C ALA A 213 0.16 -11.07 14.32
N ARG A 214 -0.08 -12.04 13.43
CA ARG A 214 0.84 -12.43 12.36
C ARG A 214 0.98 -11.35 11.30
N GLY A 215 -0.15 -10.79 10.84
CA GLY A 215 -0.14 -9.66 9.91
C GLY A 215 0.54 -8.42 10.49
N GLU A 216 0.33 -8.14 11.79
CA GLU A 216 1.05 -7.06 12.47
C GLU A 216 2.57 -7.30 12.50
N ALA A 217 3.00 -8.55 12.72
CA ALA A 217 4.41 -8.90 12.69
C ALA A 217 4.98 -8.72 11.28
N TYR A 218 4.21 -9.06 10.25
CA TYR A 218 4.61 -8.86 8.86
C TYR A 218 4.75 -7.37 8.53
N PHE A 219 3.78 -6.55 8.91
CA PHE A 219 3.84 -5.09 8.75
C PHE A 219 5.08 -4.50 9.43
N LYS A 220 5.33 -4.89 10.69
CA LYS A 220 6.51 -4.45 11.46
C LYS A 220 7.81 -4.89 10.78
N MET A 221 7.82 -6.08 10.16
CA MET A 221 8.95 -6.59 9.39
C MET A 221 9.20 -5.73 8.14
N ILE A 222 8.18 -5.48 7.31
CA ILE A 222 8.29 -4.61 6.13
C ILE A 222 8.83 -3.24 6.52
N LYS A 223 8.27 -2.62 7.56
CA LYS A 223 8.73 -1.32 8.08
C LYS A 223 10.18 -1.35 8.54
N LYS A 224 10.60 -2.37 9.27
CA LYS A 224 11.97 -2.49 9.79
C LYS A 224 13.00 -2.52 8.67
N TYR A 225 12.66 -3.16 7.54
CA TYR A 225 13.53 -3.29 6.38
C TYR A 225 13.13 -2.34 5.23
N GLY A 226 12.43 -1.23 5.53
CA GLY A 226 11.90 -0.29 4.53
C GLY A 226 12.91 0.16 3.47
N ASN A 227 14.19 0.32 3.85
CA ASN A 227 15.23 0.72 2.92
C ASN A 227 15.52 -0.31 1.81
N SER A 228 15.37 -1.61 2.09
CA SER A 228 15.59 -2.67 1.10
C SER A 228 14.31 -3.10 0.38
N THR A 229 13.13 -2.68 0.87
CA THR A 229 11.83 -3.01 0.27
C THR A 229 11.25 -1.89 -0.60
N LYS A 230 11.67 -0.63 -0.40
CA LYS A 230 11.06 0.58 -1.01
C LYS A 230 10.88 0.57 -2.53
N GLU A 231 11.76 -0.07 -3.30
CA GLU A 231 11.67 -0.11 -4.78
C GLU A 231 11.03 -1.40 -5.29
N LEU A 232 10.97 -2.44 -4.45
CA LEU A 232 10.54 -3.78 -4.85
C LEU A 232 9.09 -4.09 -4.44
N MET A 233 8.66 -3.54 -3.31
CA MET A 233 7.35 -3.83 -2.72
C MET A 233 6.35 -2.69 -2.88
N PHE A 234 6.76 -1.50 -3.28
CA PHE A 234 5.93 -0.30 -3.24
C PHE A 234 5.73 0.34 -4.61
N VAL A 235 4.55 0.90 -4.81
CA VAL A 235 4.25 1.89 -5.84
C VAL A 235 3.91 3.20 -5.13
N TRP A 236 4.61 4.26 -5.49
CA TRP A 236 4.41 5.59 -4.93
C TRP A 236 3.61 6.44 -5.93
N ASP A 237 2.29 6.53 -5.73
CA ASP A 237 1.38 7.23 -6.64
C ASP A 237 1.47 8.75 -6.43
N GLU A 238 2.38 9.40 -7.16
CA GLU A 238 2.61 10.86 -7.14
C GLU A 238 2.93 11.46 -5.75
N VAL A 239 3.42 10.63 -4.83
CA VAL A 239 3.73 11.02 -3.44
C VAL A 239 5.19 10.79 -3.05
N ARG A 240 5.57 11.37 -1.92
CA ARG A 240 6.92 11.25 -1.37
C ARG A 240 7.15 9.83 -0.83
N PRO A 241 8.25 9.15 -1.22
CA PRO A 241 8.54 7.77 -0.84
C PRO A 241 9.12 7.69 0.57
N GLU A 242 8.28 7.90 1.58
CA GLU A 242 8.69 7.92 2.99
C GLU A 242 7.68 7.19 3.89
N LEU A 243 8.20 6.23 4.68
CA LEU A 243 7.52 5.43 5.70
C LEU A 243 7.98 5.79 7.13
#